data_AF-A0A6P0XJL4-F1
#
_entry.id   AF-A0A6P0XJL4-F1
#
_cell.length_a   1.000
_cell.length_b   1.000
_cell.length_c   1.000
_cell.angle_alpha   90.00
_cell.angle_beta   90.00
_cell.angle_gamma   90.00
#
_symmetry.space_group_name_H-M   'P 1'
#
loop_
_entity.id
_entity.type
_entity.pdbx_description
1 polymer ?
#
loop_
_entity_poly.entity_id
_entity_poly.type
_entity_poly.pdbx_seq_one_letter_code
_entity_poly.pdbx_strand_id
1 'polypeptide(L)'
;MTNISRNTFASVRGNTRSNLPESTTEGNCQNEDKCLRLMHEILIKPIAKLLPQNPEEEVIIIPDGELFRVPFAALKGSDNKYLIQKHILRVSPSIKLLQITQQQKARKAPNLSNQNLVVGNPVMPKGFGALPGAEKEAEAIAKLLNTTAITGARATIPRVTKLMTNANIIHLATHGYPRGLIFTPSKKDMGFLEDWRIYRFKSNLTADLVVLSACETGLGDITTDGVVGIARPFIGAGVPSVVVSLWRVPDAQTSELMVDFYKNLQAGQNKAQALRQAMLSTMKKYPEPVNWAGFFLVGES
;
A
#
# COMPACT_ATOMS: atom_id res chain seq x y z
N MET A 1 -20.95 18.37 15.68
CA MET A 1 -19.74 17.85 15.03
C MET A 1 -19.76 16.34 15.16
N THR A 2 -19.72 15.61 14.05
CA THR A 2 -19.67 14.14 14.08
C THR A 2 -18.24 13.72 14.44
N ASN A 3 -18.06 13.03 15.57
CA ASN A 3 -16.74 12.61 16.02
C ASN A 3 -16.28 11.36 15.25
N ILE A 4 -15.22 11.46 14.44
CA ILE A 4 -14.63 10.33 13.71
C ILE A 4 -13.55 9.71 14.60
N SER A 5 -13.69 8.45 14.98
CA SER A 5 -12.78 7.77 15.92
C SER A 5 -12.01 6.64 15.26
N ARG A 6 -10.97 6.13 15.95
CA ARG A 6 -10.22 4.92 15.53
C ARG A 6 -11.15 3.72 15.23
N ASN A 7 -12.26 3.61 15.96
CA ASN A 7 -13.26 2.56 15.79
C ASN A 7 -14.01 2.68 14.46
N THR A 8 -14.31 3.91 14.01
CA THR A 8 -14.91 4.21 12.69
C THR A 8 -14.07 3.63 11.55
N PHE A 9 -12.75 3.80 11.64
CA PHE A 9 -11.86 3.24 10.62
C PHE A 9 -11.71 1.72 10.75
N ALA A 10 -11.82 1.15 11.95
CA ALA A 10 -11.74 -0.29 12.13
C ALA A 10 -12.92 -1.03 11.48
N SER A 11 -14.15 -0.48 11.57
CA SER A 11 -15.32 -1.05 10.91
C SER A 11 -15.26 -1.05 9.38
N VAL A 12 -14.51 -0.12 8.79
CA VAL A 12 -14.35 -0.04 7.33
C VAL A 12 -13.29 -1.03 6.81
N ARG A 13 -12.38 -1.48 7.68
CA ARG A 13 -11.25 -2.36 7.31
C ARG A 13 -11.62 -3.85 7.27
N GLY A 14 -12.90 -4.19 7.41
CA GLY A 14 -13.36 -5.58 7.40
C GLY A 14 -12.79 -6.44 8.54
N ASN A 15 -12.21 -5.85 9.58
CA ASN A 15 -11.78 -6.61 10.76
C ASN A 15 -13.01 -7.31 11.34
N THR A 16 -12.91 -8.63 11.54
CA THR A 16 -13.93 -9.38 12.27
C THR A 16 -14.18 -8.65 13.59
N ARG A 17 -15.45 -8.32 13.86
CA ARG A 17 -15.90 -7.63 15.08
C ARG A 17 -15.36 -8.25 16.38
N SER A 18 -14.85 -9.48 16.34
CA SER A 18 -14.33 -10.26 17.46
C SER A 18 -13.10 -9.70 18.18
N ASN A 19 -12.34 -8.76 17.59
CA ASN A 19 -11.13 -8.19 18.23
C ASN A 19 -11.29 -6.72 18.66
N LEU A 20 -12.49 -6.14 18.54
CA LEU A 20 -12.77 -4.78 19.01
C LEU A 20 -13.63 -4.89 20.28
N PRO A 21 -13.26 -4.22 21.39
CA PRO A 21 -14.09 -4.24 22.59
C PRO A 21 -15.50 -3.71 22.26
N GLU A 22 -16.53 -4.51 22.60
CA GLU A 22 -17.95 -4.28 22.28
C GLU A 22 -18.52 -2.95 22.82
N SER A 23 -17.79 -2.23 23.67
CA SER A 23 -18.36 -1.15 24.48
C SER A 23 -18.25 0.28 23.91
N THR A 24 -17.82 0.52 22.66
CA THR A 24 -17.69 1.91 22.13
C THR A 24 -17.97 2.11 20.63
N THR A 25 -18.94 1.40 20.04
CA THR A 25 -19.51 1.77 18.72
C THR A 25 -20.72 2.68 18.91
N GLU A 26 -20.52 3.89 19.43
CA GLU A 26 -21.60 4.86 19.60
C GLU A 26 -22.10 5.37 18.22
N GLY A 27 -23.33 4.96 17.88
CA GLY A 27 -24.32 5.74 17.13
C GLY A 27 -24.18 5.86 15.59
N ASN A 28 -23.03 6.28 15.07
CA ASN A 28 -22.97 6.85 13.71
C ASN A 28 -22.53 5.87 12.61
N CYS A 29 -21.86 4.77 12.97
CA CYS A 29 -21.25 3.81 12.04
C CYS A 29 -21.83 2.41 12.22
N GLN A 30 -22.99 2.15 11.63
CA GLN A 30 -23.71 0.88 11.83
C GLN A 30 -23.20 -0.26 10.92
N ASN A 31 -22.67 0.08 9.73
CA ASN A 31 -22.05 -0.85 8.77
C ASN A 31 -21.08 -0.11 7.84
N GLU A 32 -20.26 -0.87 7.09
CA GLU A 32 -19.22 -0.35 6.20
C GLU A 32 -19.72 0.73 5.21
N ASP A 33 -20.82 0.48 4.49
CA ASP A 33 -21.35 1.43 3.50
C ASP A 33 -21.79 2.76 4.14
N LYS A 34 -22.48 2.71 5.28
CA LYS A 34 -22.86 3.93 6.04
C LYS A 34 -21.64 4.70 6.51
N CYS A 35 -20.60 4.01 6.97
CA CYS A 35 -19.34 4.62 7.38
C CYS A 35 -18.66 5.36 6.22
N LEU A 36 -18.50 4.68 5.07
CA LEU A 36 -17.86 5.24 3.88
C LEU A 36 -18.60 6.47 3.34
N ARG A 37 -19.93 6.48 3.41
CA ARG A 37 -20.75 7.66 3.04
C ARG A 37 -20.62 8.80 4.02
N LEU A 38 -20.69 8.52 5.32
CA LEU A 38 -20.52 9.55 6.36
C LEU A 38 -19.17 10.23 6.22
N MET A 39 -18.11 9.44 5.99
CA MET A 39 -16.76 9.97 5.78
C MET A 39 -16.66 10.77 4.48
N HIS A 40 -17.32 10.35 3.40
CA HIS A 40 -17.40 11.15 2.17
C HIS A 40 -18.10 12.50 2.42
N GLU A 41 -19.22 12.51 3.13
CA GLU A 41 -19.97 13.73 3.47
C GLU A 41 -19.14 14.72 4.28
N ILE A 42 -18.27 14.21 5.18
CA ILE A 42 -17.42 15.06 6.03
C ILE A 42 -16.16 15.51 5.29
N LEU A 43 -15.50 14.61 4.56
CA LEU A 43 -14.15 14.84 4.03
C LEU A 43 -14.11 15.33 2.58
N ILE A 44 -15.05 14.88 1.74
CA ILE A 44 -15.01 15.11 0.29
C ILE A 44 -16.05 16.14 -0.14
N LYS A 45 -17.30 16.02 0.34
CA LYS A 45 -18.38 16.92 -0.06
C LYS A 45 -18.06 18.42 0.14
N PRO A 46 -17.40 18.87 1.22
CA PRO A 46 -17.08 20.29 1.41
C PRO A 46 -16.12 20.83 0.35
N ILE A 47 -15.27 19.97 -0.23
CA ILE A 47 -14.26 20.33 -1.21
C ILE A 47 -14.59 19.86 -2.63
N ALA A 48 -15.77 19.28 -2.87
CA ALA A 48 -16.11 18.62 -4.14
C ALA A 48 -16.00 19.55 -5.36
N LYS A 49 -16.27 20.85 -5.18
CA LYS A 49 -16.13 21.87 -6.24
C LYS A 49 -14.68 22.21 -6.59
N LEU A 50 -13.73 21.88 -5.70
CA LEU A 50 -12.30 22.10 -5.90
C LEU A 50 -11.61 20.87 -6.53
N LEU A 51 -12.29 19.72 -6.56
CA LEU A 51 -11.75 18.51 -7.17
C LEU A 51 -11.80 18.61 -8.71
N PRO A 52 -10.79 18.04 -9.42
CA PRO A 52 -10.77 17.99 -10.87
C PRO A 52 -12.04 17.36 -11.45
N GLN A 53 -12.56 17.94 -12.54
CA GLN A 53 -13.69 17.34 -13.26
C GLN A 53 -13.24 16.23 -14.23
N ASN A 54 -11.99 16.30 -14.69
CA ASN A 54 -11.38 15.25 -15.51
C ASN A 54 -10.98 14.06 -14.62
N PRO A 55 -11.53 12.86 -14.84
CA PRO A 55 -11.21 11.70 -14.03
C PRO A 55 -9.77 11.19 -14.20
N GLU A 56 -9.07 11.65 -15.24
CA GLU A 56 -7.66 11.33 -15.50
C GLU A 56 -6.69 12.32 -14.83
N GLU A 57 -7.19 13.32 -14.10
CA GLU A 57 -6.37 14.18 -13.26
C GLU A 57 -6.17 13.57 -11.86
N GLU A 58 -4.94 13.64 -11.36
CA GLU A 58 -4.56 13.07 -10.07
C GLU A 58 -4.96 13.99 -8.91
N VAL A 59 -5.51 13.41 -7.85
CA VAL A 59 -5.74 14.05 -6.56
C VAL A 59 -4.74 13.48 -5.56
N ILE A 60 -3.87 14.36 -5.04
CA ILE A 60 -2.92 14.01 -3.98
C ILE A 60 -3.54 14.38 -2.64
N ILE A 61 -3.74 13.37 -1.80
CA ILE A 61 -4.32 13.52 -0.47
C ILE A 61 -3.17 13.58 0.54
N ILE A 62 -3.16 14.64 1.35
CA ILE A 62 -2.22 14.80 2.48
C ILE A 62 -3.05 14.68 3.76
N PRO A 63 -3.27 13.46 4.27
CA PRO A 63 -4.05 13.26 5.48
C PRO A 63 -3.27 13.73 6.70
N ASP A 64 -4.00 14.18 7.73
CA ASP A 64 -3.45 14.51 9.03
C ASP A 64 -3.93 13.50 10.09
N GLY A 65 -3.04 13.12 11.01
CA GLY A 65 -3.38 12.25 12.14
C GLY A 65 -4.02 10.90 11.76
N GLU A 66 -5.19 10.61 12.34
CA GLU A 66 -5.96 9.39 12.09
C GLU A 66 -6.53 9.32 10.66
N LEU A 67 -6.54 10.42 9.90
CA LEU A 67 -7.04 10.42 8.51
C LEU A 67 -6.22 9.54 7.58
N PHE A 68 -4.99 9.17 7.94
CA PHE A 68 -4.23 8.17 7.19
C PHE A 68 -4.87 6.79 7.17
N ARG A 69 -5.77 6.51 8.11
CA ARG A 69 -6.52 5.25 8.16
C ARG A 69 -7.76 5.27 7.26
N VAL A 70 -8.10 6.41 6.65
CA VAL A 70 -9.23 6.55 5.74
C VAL A 70 -8.90 5.81 4.43
N PRO A 71 -9.73 4.86 3.99
CA PRO A 71 -9.64 4.34 2.63
C PRO A 71 -10.29 5.31 1.67
N PHE A 72 -9.57 6.37 1.31
CA PHE A 72 -10.09 7.45 0.45
C PHE A 72 -10.68 6.90 -0.86
N ALA A 73 -10.06 5.87 -1.44
CA ALA A 73 -10.56 5.17 -2.63
C ALA A 73 -11.98 4.62 -2.48
N ALA A 74 -12.37 4.18 -1.27
CA ALA A 74 -13.66 3.61 -0.95
C ALA A 74 -14.71 4.63 -0.46
N LEU A 75 -14.36 5.91 -0.31
CA LEU A 75 -15.36 6.91 0.08
C LEU A 75 -16.45 7.00 -0.97
N LYS A 76 -17.71 6.90 -0.54
CA LYS A 76 -18.85 6.71 -1.44
C LYS A 76 -19.76 7.93 -1.42
N GLY A 77 -19.94 8.55 -2.58
CA GLY A 77 -20.78 9.73 -2.73
C GLY A 77 -22.28 9.43 -2.72
N SER A 78 -23.09 10.49 -2.72
CA SER A 78 -24.55 10.41 -2.82
C SER A 78 -25.02 9.81 -4.15
N ASP A 79 -24.19 9.87 -5.20
CA ASP A 79 -24.42 9.25 -6.51
C ASP A 79 -24.05 7.75 -6.55
N ASN A 80 -23.80 7.13 -5.40
CA ASN A 80 -23.39 5.73 -5.24
C ASN A 80 -22.07 5.36 -5.93
N LYS A 81 -21.25 6.34 -6.31
CA LYS A 81 -19.91 6.10 -6.86
C LYS A 81 -18.85 6.25 -5.77
N TYR A 82 -17.85 5.38 -5.82
CA TYR A 82 -16.65 5.48 -5.01
C TYR A 82 -15.70 6.55 -5.55
N LEU A 83 -14.91 7.18 -4.69
CA LEU A 83 -13.98 8.24 -5.07
C LEU A 83 -12.98 7.78 -6.14
N ILE A 84 -12.49 6.54 -6.06
CA ILE A 84 -11.56 5.96 -7.06
C ILE A 84 -12.17 5.83 -8.46
N GLN A 85 -13.51 5.79 -8.57
CA GLN A 85 -14.19 5.77 -9.86
C GLN A 85 -14.12 7.15 -10.53
N LYS A 86 -14.01 8.22 -9.74
CA LYS A 86 -14.03 9.61 -10.21
C LYS A 86 -12.66 10.23 -10.37
N HIS A 87 -11.66 9.80 -9.60
CA HIS A 87 -10.33 10.41 -9.61
C HIS A 87 -9.23 9.36 -9.48
N ILE A 88 -8.05 9.67 -10.02
CA ILE A 88 -6.81 8.97 -9.69
C ILE A 88 -6.31 9.48 -8.35
N LEU A 89 -6.03 8.58 -7.40
CA LEU A 89 -5.69 8.96 -6.04
C LEU A 89 -4.24 8.57 -5.69
N ARG A 90 -3.56 9.50 -5.03
CA ARG A 90 -2.27 9.27 -4.36
C ARG A 90 -2.31 9.85 -2.96
N VAL A 91 -1.45 9.35 -2.10
CA VAL A 91 -1.28 9.87 -0.74
C VAL A 91 0.13 10.40 -0.59
N SER A 92 0.29 11.53 0.10
CA SER A 92 1.59 11.94 0.60
C SER A 92 1.50 12.24 2.09
N PRO A 93 2.37 11.65 2.93
CA PRO A 93 2.36 11.93 4.35
C PRO A 93 2.59 13.38 4.74
N SER A 94 3.27 14.14 3.90
CA SER A 94 3.46 15.58 4.09
C SER A 94 3.83 16.27 2.78
N ILE A 95 3.70 17.59 2.73
CA ILE A 95 4.21 18.41 1.61
C ILE A 95 5.71 18.22 1.45
N LYS A 96 6.45 18.09 2.56
CA LYS A 96 7.89 17.88 2.52
C LYS A 96 8.26 16.55 1.86
N LEU A 97 7.54 15.48 2.19
CA LEU A 97 7.77 14.18 1.56
C LEU A 97 7.46 14.22 0.07
N LEU A 98 6.37 14.90 -0.32
CA LEU A 98 6.01 15.09 -1.73
C LEU A 98 7.14 15.81 -2.50
N GLN A 99 7.71 16.87 -1.92
CA GLN A 99 8.85 17.57 -2.53
C GLN A 99 10.08 16.65 -2.66
N ILE A 100 10.35 15.82 -1.64
CA ILE A 100 11.47 14.87 -1.67
C ILE A 100 11.28 13.83 -2.78
N THR A 101 10.09 13.25 -2.92
CA THR A 101 9.82 12.23 -3.94
C THR A 101 9.89 12.80 -5.36
N GLN A 102 9.43 14.04 -5.57
CA GLN A 102 9.59 14.75 -6.84
C GLN A 102 11.08 14.96 -7.20
N GLN A 103 11.89 15.40 -6.24
CA GLN A 103 13.33 15.59 -6.46
C GLN A 103 14.05 14.27 -6.75
N GLN A 104 13.68 13.19 -6.05
CA GLN A 104 14.22 11.86 -6.29
C GLN A 104 13.90 11.38 -7.70
N LYS A 105 12.65 11.50 -8.16
CA LYS A 105 12.24 11.16 -9.52
C LYS A 105 13.00 11.98 -10.57
N ALA A 106 13.15 13.28 -10.36
CA ALA A 106 13.85 14.17 -11.30
C ALA A 106 15.37 13.89 -11.39
N ARG A 107 16.00 13.50 -10.28
CA ARG A 107 17.44 13.19 -10.22
C ARG A 107 17.77 11.79 -10.71
N LYS A 108 16.75 10.97 -11.00
CA LYS A 108 16.95 9.57 -11.27
C LYS A 108 17.50 9.38 -12.68
N ALA A 109 18.75 8.94 -12.76
CA ALA A 109 19.29 8.44 -14.02
C ALA A 109 18.46 7.24 -14.49
N PRO A 110 18.28 7.05 -15.81
CA PRO A 110 17.66 5.84 -16.34
C PRO A 110 18.37 4.62 -15.73
N ASN A 111 17.63 3.79 -14.99
CA ASN A 111 18.23 2.58 -14.46
C ASN A 111 18.38 1.59 -15.61
N LEU A 112 19.61 1.42 -16.09
CA LEU A 112 19.96 0.49 -17.16
C LEU A 112 19.98 -0.97 -16.69
N SER A 113 19.89 -1.20 -15.37
CA SER A 113 19.64 -2.53 -14.81
C SER A 113 18.28 -3.01 -15.29
N ASN A 114 18.17 -4.23 -15.81
CA ASN A 114 16.88 -4.89 -16.04
C ASN A 114 16.48 -5.79 -14.85
N GLN A 115 17.09 -5.59 -13.67
CA GLN A 115 16.85 -6.45 -12.52
C GLN A 115 15.62 -5.99 -11.75
N ASN A 116 14.69 -6.93 -11.56
CA ASN A 116 13.53 -6.77 -10.69
C ASN A 116 13.63 -7.76 -9.53
N LEU A 117 13.22 -7.34 -8.34
CA LEU A 117 13.19 -8.17 -7.14
C LEU A 117 11.74 -8.48 -6.78
N VAL A 118 11.40 -9.77 -6.76
CA VAL A 118 10.08 -10.24 -6.34
C VAL A 118 10.26 -11.29 -5.25
N VAL A 119 9.63 -11.07 -4.09
CA VAL A 119 9.69 -11.96 -2.94
C VAL A 119 8.28 -12.34 -2.52
N GLY A 120 8.04 -13.62 -2.26
CA GLY A 120 6.74 -14.15 -1.84
C GLY A 120 6.88 -15.28 -0.84
N ASN A 121 5.97 -15.37 0.12
CA ASN A 121 5.87 -16.47 1.08
C ASN A 121 7.22 -16.97 1.67
N PRO A 122 7.95 -16.13 2.43
CA PRO A 122 9.09 -16.59 3.22
C PRO A 122 8.71 -17.72 4.18
N VAL A 123 9.69 -18.53 4.60
CA VAL A 123 9.47 -19.46 5.72
C VAL A 123 9.35 -18.66 7.00
N MET A 124 8.16 -18.68 7.59
CA MET A 124 7.84 -17.76 8.67
C MET A 124 8.47 -18.15 10.01
N PRO A 125 8.87 -17.17 10.85
CA PRO A 125 9.19 -17.43 12.25
C PRO A 125 8.01 -18.06 13.00
N LYS A 126 8.30 -18.73 14.12
CA LYS A 126 7.26 -19.31 14.99
C LYS A 126 6.24 -18.23 15.39
N GLY A 127 4.95 -18.55 15.29
CA GLY A 127 3.84 -17.64 15.59
C GLY A 127 3.21 -16.98 14.36
N PHE A 128 3.77 -17.18 13.16
CA PHE A 128 3.23 -16.67 11.91
C PHE A 128 2.89 -17.81 10.95
N GLY A 129 1.71 -17.76 10.33
CA GLY A 129 1.25 -18.75 9.36
C GLY A 129 1.88 -18.56 7.98
N ALA A 130 1.99 -19.65 7.20
CA ALA A 130 2.42 -19.59 5.81
C ALA A 130 1.43 -18.79 4.93
N LEU A 131 1.93 -18.30 3.80
CA LEU A 131 1.22 -17.43 2.86
C LEU A 131 1.22 -18.01 1.43
N PRO A 132 0.57 -19.16 1.18
CA PRO A 132 0.57 -19.77 -0.16
C PRO A 132 0.00 -18.84 -1.24
N GLY A 133 -0.91 -17.92 -0.90
CA GLY A 133 -1.38 -16.88 -1.80
C GLY A 133 -0.29 -15.90 -2.24
N ALA A 134 0.55 -15.45 -1.29
CA ALA A 134 1.68 -14.58 -1.56
C ALA A 134 2.76 -15.25 -2.44
N GLU A 135 2.88 -16.58 -2.35
CA GLU A 135 3.76 -17.35 -3.24
C GLU A 135 3.26 -17.28 -4.69
N LYS A 136 1.97 -17.55 -4.90
CA LYS A 136 1.33 -17.48 -6.22
C LYS A 136 1.39 -16.09 -6.82
N GLU A 137 1.14 -15.07 -5.99
CA GLU A 137 1.27 -13.65 -6.36
C GLU A 137 2.70 -13.34 -6.85
N ALA A 138 3.70 -13.67 -6.03
CA ALA A 138 5.10 -13.43 -6.38
C ALA A 138 5.53 -14.18 -7.64
N GLU A 139 5.11 -15.42 -7.84
CA GLU A 139 5.41 -16.17 -9.06
C GLU A 139 4.77 -15.56 -10.31
N ALA A 140 3.51 -15.11 -10.22
CA ALA A 140 2.83 -14.45 -11.32
C ALA A 140 3.49 -13.11 -11.70
N ILE A 141 3.86 -12.31 -10.70
CA ILE A 141 4.51 -11.01 -10.90
C ILE A 141 5.94 -11.19 -11.42
N ALA A 142 6.68 -12.19 -10.92
CA ALA A 142 8.01 -12.49 -11.40
C ALA A 142 8.03 -12.83 -12.90
N LYS A 143 7.02 -13.56 -13.39
CA LYS A 143 6.84 -13.81 -14.84
C LYS A 143 6.62 -12.53 -15.63
N LEU A 144 5.76 -11.63 -15.16
CA LEU A 144 5.54 -10.34 -15.81
C LEU A 144 6.82 -9.49 -15.85
N LEU A 145 7.58 -9.49 -14.76
CA LEU A 145 8.80 -8.70 -14.61
C LEU A 145 10.07 -9.38 -15.15
N ASN A 146 9.93 -10.51 -15.85
CA ASN A 146 11.03 -11.33 -16.39
C ASN A 146 12.14 -11.59 -15.36
N THR A 147 11.75 -12.00 -14.16
CA THR A 147 12.65 -12.31 -13.04
C THR A 147 12.23 -13.62 -12.37
N THR A 148 12.99 -14.06 -11.38
CA THR A 148 12.66 -15.25 -10.58
C THR A 148 12.18 -14.85 -9.20
N ALA A 149 11.03 -15.35 -8.79
CA ALA A 149 10.52 -15.15 -7.44
C ALA A 149 11.45 -15.80 -6.38
N ILE A 150 11.72 -15.05 -5.32
CA ILE A 150 12.41 -15.56 -4.13
C ILE A 150 11.35 -15.98 -3.12
N THR A 151 11.30 -17.27 -2.84
CA THR A 151 10.27 -17.88 -1.99
C THR A 151 10.88 -18.79 -0.93
N GLY A 152 10.10 -19.08 0.11
CA GLY A 152 10.44 -20.04 1.16
C GLY A 152 11.81 -19.76 1.81
N ALA A 153 12.61 -20.81 2.01
CA ALA A 153 13.88 -20.73 2.73
C ALA A 153 14.90 -19.76 2.12
N ARG A 154 14.73 -19.39 0.84
CA ARG A 154 15.63 -18.46 0.14
C ARG A 154 15.33 -17.00 0.49
N ALA A 155 14.13 -16.67 0.94
CA ALA A 155 13.69 -15.29 1.22
C ALA A 155 14.24 -14.75 2.55
N THR A 156 15.56 -14.80 2.75
CA THR A 156 16.23 -14.29 3.96
C THR A 156 16.57 -12.81 3.80
N ILE A 157 16.62 -12.08 4.93
CA ILE A 157 16.90 -10.64 4.89
C ILE A 157 18.24 -10.33 4.22
N PRO A 158 19.37 -10.99 4.55
CA PRO A 158 20.64 -10.69 3.91
C PRO A 158 20.61 -10.85 2.38
N ARG A 159 19.86 -11.82 1.86
CA ARG A 159 19.70 -12.01 0.42
C ARG A 159 18.81 -10.93 -0.19
N VAL A 160 17.66 -10.66 0.42
CA VAL A 160 16.70 -9.65 -0.05
C VAL A 160 17.35 -8.27 -0.07
N THR A 161 17.96 -7.82 1.03
CA THR A 161 18.58 -6.49 1.12
C THR A 161 19.76 -6.32 0.17
N LYS A 162 20.50 -7.39 -0.13
CA LYS A 162 21.57 -7.35 -1.15
C LYS A 162 21.02 -7.07 -2.54
N LEU A 163 19.87 -7.68 -2.88
CA LEU A 163 19.26 -7.54 -4.20
C LEU A 163 18.48 -6.24 -4.36
N MET A 164 17.97 -5.67 -3.26
CA MET A 164 17.24 -4.40 -3.28
C MET A 164 18.04 -3.24 -3.88
N THR A 165 19.37 -3.19 -3.66
CA THR A 165 20.22 -2.08 -4.12
C THR A 165 20.18 -1.88 -5.64
N ASN A 166 20.05 -2.97 -6.41
CA ASN A 166 20.18 -2.98 -7.88
C ASN A 166 18.84 -3.19 -8.59
N ALA A 167 17.74 -3.29 -7.84
CA ALA A 167 16.43 -3.59 -8.40
C ALA A 167 15.72 -2.32 -8.87
N ASN A 168 15.10 -2.37 -10.05
CA ASN A 168 14.22 -1.30 -10.56
C ASN A 168 12.86 -1.31 -9.86
N ILE A 169 12.31 -2.50 -9.69
CA ILE A 169 11.05 -2.73 -9.01
C ILE A 169 11.33 -3.74 -7.90
N ILE A 170 10.82 -3.43 -6.72
CA ILE A 170 10.86 -4.31 -5.55
C ILE A 170 9.41 -4.65 -5.19
N HIS A 171 9.03 -5.92 -5.30
CA HIS A 171 7.73 -6.43 -4.86
C HIS A 171 7.93 -7.39 -3.68
N LEU A 172 7.29 -7.09 -2.54
CA LEU A 172 7.43 -7.85 -1.30
C LEU A 172 6.04 -8.31 -0.83
N ALA A 173 5.71 -9.57 -1.11
CA ALA A 173 4.50 -10.25 -0.66
C ALA A 173 4.79 -11.12 0.57
N THR A 174 4.55 -10.58 1.76
CA THR A 174 4.90 -11.24 3.03
C THR A 174 4.05 -10.72 4.20
N HIS A 175 4.28 -11.22 5.42
CA HIS A 175 3.74 -10.58 6.62
C HIS A 175 4.46 -9.25 6.89
N GLY A 176 3.70 -8.28 7.36
CA GLY A 176 4.19 -6.96 7.72
C GLY A 176 3.54 -6.48 8.99
N TYR A 177 4.13 -5.43 9.55
CA TYR A 177 3.61 -4.67 10.67
C TYR A 177 4.02 -3.20 10.45
N PRO A 178 3.46 -2.24 11.19
CA PRO A 178 3.67 -0.81 10.96
C PRO A 178 5.12 -0.37 10.72
N ARG A 179 6.08 -1.05 11.37
CA ARG A 179 7.51 -0.71 11.39
C ARG A 179 8.43 -1.73 10.73
N GLY A 180 7.91 -2.73 10.03
CA GLY A 180 8.77 -3.74 9.41
C GLY A 180 8.07 -4.82 8.61
N LEU A 181 8.91 -5.66 8.00
CA LEU A 181 8.50 -6.83 7.22
C LEU A 181 9.10 -8.10 7.82
N ILE A 182 8.44 -9.22 7.59
CA ILE A 182 8.88 -10.52 8.07
C ILE A 182 9.40 -11.34 6.89
N PHE A 183 10.50 -12.04 7.10
CA PHE A 183 11.25 -12.82 6.13
C PHE A 183 11.72 -14.12 6.81
N THR A 184 12.38 -14.97 6.02
CA THR A 184 12.94 -16.23 6.52
C THR A 184 14.03 -15.96 7.56
N PRO A 185 13.90 -16.49 8.79
CA PRO A 185 14.97 -16.46 9.78
C PRO A 185 16.26 -17.07 9.26
N SER A 186 17.39 -16.53 9.67
CA SER A 186 18.70 -17.02 9.29
C SER A 186 19.59 -17.17 10.52
N LYS A 187 20.80 -17.70 10.34
CA LYS A 187 21.80 -17.73 11.42
C LYS A 187 22.16 -16.32 11.95
N LYS A 188 21.83 -15.25 11.20
CA LYS A 188 22.22 -13.87 11.50
C LYS A 188 21.07 -13.01 12.04
N ASP A 189 19.82 -13.42 11.84
CA ASP A 189 18.65 -12.65 12.27
C ASP A 189 17.40 -13.52 12.43
N MET A 190 16.44 -13.02 13.21
CA MET A 190 15.16 -13.68 13.47
C MET A 190 14.13 -13.52 12.34
N GLY A 191 14.53 -13.01 11.17
CA GLY A 191 13.61 -12.76 10.06
C GLY A 191 12.80 -11.47 10.14
N PHE A 192 13.14 -10.52 11.01
CA PHE A 192 12.48 -9.21 11.08
C PHE A 192 13.32 -8.12 10.40
N LEU A 193 12.78 -7.53 9.33
CA LEU A 193 13.35 -6.36 8.65
C LEU A 193 12.67 -5.10 9.20
N GLU A 194 13.26 -4.52 10.23
CA GLU A 194 12.82 -3.27 10.84
C GLU A 194 13.19 -2.03 10.01
N ASP A 195 12.41 -0.96 10.18
CA ASP A 195 12.57 0.35 9.53
C ASP A 195 14.03 0.87 9.49
N TRP A 196 14.77 0.80 10.60
CA TRP A 196 16.15 1.29 10.69
C TRP A 196 17.10 0.54 9.75
N ARG A 197 16.84 -0.74 9.46
CA ARG A 197 17.65 -1.51 8.49
C ARG A 197 17.44 -1.01 7.07
N ILE A 198 16.27 -0.46 6.76
CA ILE A 198 15.95 0.16 5.47
C ILE A 198 16.61 1.55 5.40
N TYR A 199 16.57 2.34 6.49
CA TYR A 199 17.27 3.64 6.53
C TYR A 199 18.79 3.53 6.29
N ARG A 200 19.41 2.38 6.59
CA ARG A 200 20.83 2.14 6.32
C ARG A 200 21.21 2.16 4.85
N PHE A 201 20.25 2.08 3.92
CA PHE A 201 20.54 2.28 2.50
C PHE A 201 20.91 3.73 2.16
N LYS A 202 20.62 4.73 3.02
CA LYS A 202 21.08 6.13 2.86
C LYS A 202 20.89 6.69 1.43
N SER A 203 19.67 6.60 0.89
CA SER A 203 19.35 7.02 -0.49
C SER A 203 20.00 6.21 -1.62
N ASN A 204 20.55 5.02 -1.35
CA ASN A 204 21.21 4.18 -2.36
C ASN A 204 20.29 3.12 -3.00
N LEU A 205 18.99 3.08 -2.69
CA LEU A 205 18.08 2.23 -3.45
C LEU A 205 17.80 2.86 -4.82
N THR A 206 18.01 2.08 -5.87
CA THR A 206 17.77 2.51 -7.26
C THR A 206 16.34 2.23 -7.73
N ALA A 207 15.54 1.55 -6.90
CA ALA A 207 14.17 1.17 -7.22
C ALA A 207 13.27 2.37 -7.46
N ASP A 208 12.47 2.30 -8.53
CA ASP A 208 11.45 3.30 -8.89
C ASP A 208 10.12 3.05 -8.23
N LEU A 209 9.88 1.79 -7.88
CA LEU A 209 8.68 1.36 -7.23
C LEU A 209 9.01 0.27 -6.23
N VAL A 210 8.55 0.46 -5.00
CA VAL A 210 8.42 -0.60 -4.00
C VAL A 210 6.94 -0.90 -3.82
N VAL A 211 6.55 -2.17 -3.93
CA VAL A 211 5.20 -2.64 -3.60
C VAL A 211 5.29 -3.50 -2.34
N LEU A 212 4.60 -3.08 -1.30
CA LEU A 212 4.48 -3.78 -0.03
C LEU A 212 3.12 -4.48 0.03
N SER A 213 3.06 -5.69 -0.54
CA SER A 213 1.89 -6.58 -0.45
C SER A 213 1.92 -7.32 0.89
N ALA A 214 1.82 -6.54 1.95
CA ALA A 214 1.91 -7.02 3.33
C ALA A 214 0.93 -6.26 4.22
N CYS A 215 0.45 -6.93 5.26
CA CYS A 215 -0.60 -6.43 6.15
C CYS A 215 -0.20 -5.11 6.81
N GLU A 216 -1.13 -4.15 6.85
CA GLU A 216 -1.03 -2.91 7.64
C GLU A 216 0.25 -2.08 7.38
N THR A 217 0.88 -2.22 6.22
CA THR A 217 2.12 -1.52 5.88
C THR A 217 1.93 0.00 5.66
N GLY A 218 0.70 0.44 5.43
CA GLY A 218 0.32 1.85 5.41
C GLY A 218 -0.03 2.41 6.79
N LEU A 219 -0.25 1.56 7.79
CA LEU A 219 -0.70 1.97 9.12
C LEU A 219 0.50 2.14 10.05
N GLY A 220 1.24 3.23 9.89
CA GLY A 220 2.32 3.59 10.81
C GLY A 220 1.87 4.16 12.15
N ASP A 221 2.85 4.52 12.98
CA ASP A 221 2.62 5.39 14.15
C ASP A 221 2.30 6.80 13.66
N ILE A 222 1.24 7.40 14.20
CA ILE A 222 0.87 8.78 13.88
C ILE A 222 1.73 9.70 14.73
N THR A 223 2.55 10.55 14.10
CA THR A 223 3.36 11.56 14.78
C THR A 223 3.02 12.96 14.28
N THR A 224 3.61 13.98 14.89
CA THR A 224 3.47 15.39 14.47
C THR A 224 3.95 15.65 13.04
N ASP A 225 4.77 14.75 12.48
CA ASP A 225 5.31 14.86 11.11
C ASP A 225 4.49 14.05 10.08
N GLY A 226 3.31 13.56 10.47
CA GLY A 226 2.48 12.64 9.69
C GLY A 226 2.69 11.17 10.10
N VAL A 227 2.15 10.23 9.33
CA VAL A 227 2.29 8.80 9.65
C VAL A 227 3.68 8.27 9.34
N VAL A 228 4.33 7.71 10.37
CA VAL A 228 5.57 6.94 10.29
C VAL A 228 5.22 5.48 10.03
N GLY A 229 4.82 5.20 8.80
CA GLY A 229 4.65 3.84 8.29
C GLY A 229 5.89 3.36 7.53
N ILE A 230 5.93 2.08 7.19
CA ILE A 230 7.09 1.48 6.50
C ILE A 230 7.41 2.10 5.12
N ALA A 231 6.48 2.86 4.52
CA ALA A 231 6.76 3.66 3.32
C ALA A 231 7.87 4.71 3.53
N ARG A 232 7.92 5.37 4.70
CA ARG A 232 8.86 6.48 4.97
C ARG A 232 10.33 6.01 4.95
N PRO A 233 10.69 4.85 5.53
CA PRO A 233 12.03 4.26 5.36
C PRO A 233 12.44 4.02 3.91
N PHE A 234 11.54 3.51 3.06
CA PHE A 234 11.84 3.29 1.63
C PHE A 234 12.05 4.62 0.87
N ILE A 235 11.24 5.64 1.16
CA ILE A 235 11.42 6.98 0.57
C ILE A 235 12.72 7.60 1.06
N GLY A 236 13.04 7.49 2.35
CA GLY A 236 14.33 7.91 2.90
C GLY A 236 15.53 7.12 2.35
N ALA A 237 15.28 5.92 1.84
CA ALA A 237 16.26 5.08 1.15
C ALA A 237 16.38 5.37 -0.35
N GLY A 238 15.64 6.35 -0.89
CA GLY A 238 15.78 6.85 -2.26
C GLY A 238 14.66 6.43 -3.23
N VAL A 239 13.64 5.73 -2.73
CA VAL A 239 12.54 5.23 -3.57
C VAL A 239 11.45 6.30 -3.71
N PRO A 240 11.17 6.80 -4.93
CA PRO A 240 10.21 7.89 -5.11
C PRO A 240 8.75 7.43 -4.97
N SER A 241 8.46 6.13 -5.14
CA SER A 241 7.10 5.59 -5.18
C SER A 241 6.98 4.29 -4.37
N VAL A 242 6.05 4.25 -3.42
CA VAL A 242 5.79 3.07 -2.58
C VAL A 242 4.30 2.77 -2.56
N VAL A 243 3.89 1.60 -3.03
CA VAL A 243 2.53 1.08 -2.83
C VAL A 243 2.48 0.32 -1.51
N VAL A 244 1.51 0.66 -0.67
CA VAL A 244 1.31 0.05 0.67
C VAL A 244 -0.15 -0.33 0.88
N SER A 245 -0.44 -1.09 1.94
CA SER A 245 -1.79 -1.52 2.28
C SER A 245 -2.30 -0.96 3.62
N LEU A 246 -3.56 -0.56 3.68
CA LEU A 246 -4.29 -0.21 4.91
C LEU A 246 -4.71 -1.46 5.70
N TRP A 247 -4.99 -2.56 5.01
CA TRP A 247 -5.36 -3.84 5.61
C TRP A 247 -4.94 -4.99 4.70
N ARG A 248 -5.06 -6.21 5.19
CA ARG A 248 -4.88 -7.41 4.38
C ARG A 248 -6.09 -7.61 3.48
N VAL A 249 -5.93 -7.37 2.18
CA VAL A 249 -6.88 -7.83 1.17
C VAL A 249 -6.80 -9.37 1.12
N PRO A 250 -7.93 -10.10 0.96
CA PRO A 250 -7.90 -11.55 0.90
C PRO A 250 -7.00 -12.07 -0.25
N ASP A 251 -6.29 -13.17 0.01
CA ASP A 251 -5.13 -13.60 -0.79
C ASP A 251 -5.41 -13.75 -2.31
N ALA A 252 -6.55 -14.31 -2.70
CA ALA A 252 -6.88 -14.49 -4.13
C ALA A 252 -7.11 -13.14 -4.82
N GLN A 253 -7.84 -12.24 -4.17
CA GLN A 253 -8.18 -10.91 -4.64
C GLN A 253 -6.92 -10.02 -4.73
N THR A 254 -6.03 -10.10 -3.74
CA THR A 254 -4.74 -9.41 -3.74
C THR A 254 -3.90 -9.82 -4.94
N SER A 255 -3.78 -11.13 -5.19
CA SER A 255 -3.00 -11.65 -6.31
C SER A 255 -3.55 -11.16 -7.66
N GLU A 256 -4.88 -11.16 -7.85
CA GLU A 256 -5.49 -10.65 -9.08
C GLU A 256 -5.24 -9.14 -9.24
N LEU A 257 -5.45 -8.35 -8.18
CA LEU A 257 -5.25 -6.90 -8.20
C LEU A 257 -3.81 -6.55 -8.54
N MET A 258 -2.83 -7.21 -7.92
CA MET A 258 -1.41 -6.94 -8.17
C MET A 258 -0.98 -7.37 -9.57
N VAL A 259 -1.48 -8.50 -10.07
CA VAL A 259 -1.23 -8.92 -11.46
C VAL A 259 -1.78 -7.90 -12.45
N ASP A 260 -3.01 -7.41 -12.26
CA ASP A 260 -3.60 -6.38 -13.12
C ASP A 260 -2.85 -5.05 -13.02
N PHE A 261 -2.39 -4.68 -11.82
CA PHE A 261 -1.54 -3.50 -11.61
C PHE A 261 -0.27 -3.56 -12.46
N TYR A 262 0.46 -4.67 -12.43
CA TYR A 262 1.69 -4.82 -13.23
C TYR A 262 1.42 -4.89 -14.73
N LYS A 263 0.32 -5.51 -15.17
CA LYS A 263 -0.09 -5.48 -16.59
C LYS A 263 -0.36 -4.05 -17.08
N ASN A 264 -1.07 -3.25 -16.28
CA ASN A 264 -1.35 -1.85 -16.60
C ASN A 264 -0.06 -1.01 -16.67
N LEU A 265 0.90 -1.25 -15.77
CA LEU A 265 2.22 -0.64 -15.83
C LEU A 265 2.97 -1.00 -17.13
N GLN A 266 2.96 -2.27 -17.54
CA GLN A 266 3.58 -2.72 -18.79
C GLN A 266 2.89 -2.14 -20.03
N ALA A 267 1.60 -1.83 -19.93
CA ALA A 267 0.84 -1.14 -20.96
C ALA A 267 1.14 0.38 -21.04
N GLY A 268 2.06 0.89 -20.23
CA GLY A 268 2.52 2.28 -20.27
C GLY A 268 1.74 3.25 -19.39
N GLN A 269 0.82 2.77 -18.55
CA GLN A 269 0.16 3.63 -17.56
C GLN A 269 1.13 4.03 -16.44
N ASN A 270 0.94 5.21 -15.87
CA ASN A 270 1.68 5.61 -14.68
C ASN A 270 1.25 4.77 -13.45
N LYS A 271 2.00 4.82 -12.35
CA LYS A 271 1.75 3.96 -11.18
C LYS A 271 0.38 4.20 -10.54
N ALA A 272 -0.09 5.44 -10.50
CA ALA A 272 -1.38 5.77 -9.90
C ALA A 272 -2.56 5.32 -10.79
N GLN A 273 -2.44 5.52 -12.10
CA GLN A 273 -3.38 5.03 -13.11
C GLN A 273 -3.47 3.51 -13.09
N ALA A 274 -2.32 2.83 -13.12
CA ALA A 274 -2.26 1.38 -13.10
C ALA A 274 -2.93 0.80 -11.85
N LEU A 275 -2.72 1.42 -10.69
CA LEU A 275 -3.34 0.98 -9.43
C LEU A 275 -4.86 1.23 -9.44
N ARG A 276 -5.31 2.40 -9.91
CA ARG A 276 -6.73 2.70 -10.09
C ARG A 276 -7.40 1.67 -10.99
N GLN A 277 -6.82 1.38 -12.16
CA GLN A 277 -7.42 0.42 -13.11
C GLN A 277 -7.46 -1.00 -12.54
N ALA A 278 -6.44 -1.42 -11.80
CA ALA A 278 -6.46 -2.68 -11.08
C ALA A 278 -7.61 -2.73 -10.05
N MET A 279 -7.77 -1.69 -9.23
CA MET A 279 -8.88 -1.59 -8.27
C MET A 279 -10.26 -1.64 -8.94
N LEU A 280 -10.44 -0.93 -10.06
CA LEU A 280 -11.69 -0.92 -10.82
C LEU A 280 -11.98 -2.28 -11.46
N SER A 281 -10.96 -3.00 -11.93
CA SER A 281 -11.07 -4.38 -12.43
C SER A 281 -11.52 -5.33 -11.32
N THR A 282 -10.84 -5.31 -10.17
CA THR A 282 -11.17 -6.13 -9.00
C THR A 282 -12.56 -5.82 -8.46
N MET A 283 -12.95 -4.55 -8.39
CA MET A 283 -14.29 -4.11 -7.94
C MET A 283 -15.43 -4.71 -8.78
N LYS A 284 -15.23 -4.92 -10.09
CA LYS A 284 -16.26 -5.54 -10.94
C LYS A 284 -16.52 -7.00 -10.57
N LYS A 285 -15.49 -7.72 -10.12
CA LYS A 285 -15.57 -9.13 -9.71
C LYS A 285 -15.96 -9.28 -8.23
N TYR A 286 -15.43 -8.40 -7.39
CA TYR A 286 -15.57 -8.41 -5.94
C TYR A 286 -16.01 -7.00 -5.47
N PRO A 287 -17.32 -6.70 -5.46
CA PRO A 287 -17.82 -5.33 -5.26
C PRO A 287 -17.52 -4.71 -3.90
N GLU A 288 -17.31 -5.54 -2.87
CA GLU A 288 -17.04 -5.08 -1.51
C GLU A 288 -15.66 -4.41 -1.40
N PRO A 289 -15.57 -3.16 -0.89
CA PRO A 289 -14.33 -2.39 -0.75
C PRO A 289 -13.17 -3.11 -0.07
N VAL A 290 -13.44 -4.00 0.90
CA VAL A 290 -12.42 -4.83 1.54
C VAL A 290 -11.53 -5.59 0.55
N ASN A 291 -12.03 -5.89 -0.65
CA ASN A 291 -11.33 -6.66 -1.67
C ASN A 291 -10.45 -5.84 -2.63
N TRP A 292 -10.60 -4.51 -2.68
CA TRP A 292 -9.91 -3.68 -3.69
C TRP A 292 -9.39 -2.34 -3.15
N ALA A 293 -9.98 -1.79 -2.09
CA ALA A 293 -9.62 -0.47 -1.56
C ALA A 293 -8.48 -0.50 -0.52
N GLY A 294 -7.86 -1.67 -0.32
CA GLY A 294 -6.84 -1.85 0.69
C GLY A 294 -5.49 -1.23 0.33
N PHE A 295 -5.21 -0.95 -0.94
CA PHE A 295 -3.92 -0.41 -1.37
C PHE A 295 -3.97 1.08 -1.66
N PHE A 296 -2.84 1.78 -1.53
CA PHE A 296 -2.67 3.14 -2.02
C PHE A 296 -1.21 3.43 -2.36
N LEU A 297 -1.00 4.40 -3.25
CA LEU A 297 0.32 4.83 -3.68
C LEU A 297 0.79 6.02 -2.84
N VAL A 298 1.99 5.91 -2.27
CA VAL A 298 2.72 6.98 -1.59
C VAL A 298 3.86 7.49 -2.47
N GLY A 299 4.03 8.80 -2.56
CA GLY A 299 5.08 9.41 -3.39
C GLY A 299 4.65 9.53 -4.85
N GLU A 300 5.57 9.44 -5.81
CA GLU A 300 5.36 9.75 -7.24
C GLU A 300 4.56 8.71 -8.05
N SER A 301 3.84 9.16 -9.10
CA SER A 301 3.26 8.30 -10.14
C SER A 301 4.24 7.89 -11.23
#